data_AF-Q8VEM0-F1
#
_entry.id   AF-Q8VEM0-F1
#
_cell.length_a   1.000
_cell.length_b   1.000
_cell.length_c   1.000
_cell.angle_alpha   90.00
_cell.angle_beta   90.00
_cell.angle_gamma   90.00
#
_symmetry.space_group_name_H-M   'P 1'
#
loop_
_entity.id
_entity.type
_entity.pdbx_description
1 polymer ?
#
loop_
_entity_poly.entity_id
_entity_poly.type
_entity_poly.pdbx_seq_one_letter_code
_entity_poly.pdbx_strand_id
1 'polypeptide(L)'
;MSLKWSACWVALGQLLCSCALALKGGMLFPKESPSRELKALDGLWHFRADLSNNRLQGFEQQWYRQPLRESGPVLDMPVPSSFNDITQEAALRDFIGWVWYEREAILPRRWTQDTDMRVVLRINSAHYYAVVWVNGIHVVEHEGGHLPFEADISKLVQSGPLTTCRITIAINNTLTPHTLPPGTIVYKTDTSM
;
A
#
# COMPACT_ATOMS: atom_id res chain seq x y z
N MET A 1 36.75 -30.83 39.26
CA MET A 1 36.35 -29.41 39.20
C MET A 1 36.17 -29.02 37.74
N SER A 2 35.05 -28.33 37.43
CA SER A 2 34.59 -27.84 36.11
C SER A 2 34.02 -28.92 35.16
N LEU A 3 32.76 -29.35 35.27
CA LEU A 3 31.44 -28.71 35.08
C LEU A 3 30.96 -28.72 33.60
N LYS A 4 30.09 -29.70 33.33
CA LYS A 4 29.29 -29.87 32.11
C LYS A 4 28.34 -28.70 31.93
N TRP A 5 28.21 -28.17 30.72
CA TRP A 5 27.10 -27.31 30.33
C TRP A 5 26.16 -28.07 29.40
N SER A 6 24.96 -28.32 29.88
CA SER A 6 23.76 -28.61 29.10
C SER A 6 22.69 -27.68 29.61
N ALA A 7 22.08 -26.87 28.74
CA ALA A 7 20.64 -26.61 28.75
C ALA A 7 20.26 -25.54 27.72
N CYS A 8 19.18 -25.87 27.00
CA CYS A 8 18.09 -25.00 26.58
C CYS A 8 18.39 -23.76 25.74
N TRP A 9 18.02 -23.84 24.46
CA TRP A 9 17.03 -22.91 23.89
C TRP A 9 16.11 -23.66 22.91
N VAL A 10 15.01 -24.19 23.45
CA VAL A 10 13.82 -24.54 22.66
C VAL A 10 12.88 -23.34 22.72
N ALA A 11 12.43 -22.93 21.53
CA ALA A 11 11.21 -22.17 21.23
C ALA A 11 11.09 -20.72 21.75
N LEU A 12 11.33 -19.78 20.84
CA LEU A 12 10.52 -18.58 20.62
C LEU A 12 10.81 -18.12 19.18
N GLY A 13 9.87 -17.93 18.28
CA GLY A 13 8.43 -18.08 18.30
C GLY A 13 8.01 -17.80 16.86
N GLN A 14 7.31 -18.74 16.25
CA GLN A 14 6.65 -18.57 14.98
C GLN A 14 5.63 -17.44 15.13
N LEU A 15 5.95 -16.24 14.68
CA LEU A 15 4.98 -15.18 14.49
C LEU A 15 5.47 -14.33 13.32
N LEU A 16 4.64 -14.22 12.28
CA LEU A 16 4.74 -13.38 11.06
C LEU A 16 4.65 -14.21 9.78
N CYS A 17 3.49 -14.85 9.57
CA CYS A 17 2.95 -15.04 8.22
C CYS A 17 1.49 -15.48 8.31
N SER A 18 0.63 -14.61 8.83
CA SER A 18 -0.77 -14.61 8.41
C SER A 18 -0.81 -13.97 7.02
N CYS A 19 -0.42 -14.76 6.01
CA CYS A 19 -0.31 -14.34 4.62
C CYS A 19 -1.66 -13.82 4.12
N ALA A 20 -1.74 -12.51 3.88
CA ALA A 20 -2.59 -12.01 2.82
C ALA A 20 -2.05 -12.61 1.52
N LEU A 21 -2.87 -13.45 0.89
CA LEU A 21 -2.53 -14.10 -0.37
C LEU A 21 -3.05 -13.21 -1.49
N ALA A 22 -2.15 -12.78 -2.38
CA ALA A 22 -2.56 -12.33 -3.71
C ALA A 22 -3.39 -13.46 -4.34
N LEU A 23 -4.60 -13.12 -4.81
CA LEU A 23 -5.52 -14.13 -5.30
C LEU A 23 -5.06 -14.64 -6.66
N LYS A 24 -4.80 -15.96 -6.77
CA LYS A 24 -4.62 -16.66 -8.05
C LYS A 24 -5.95 -16.84 -8.82
N GLY A 25 -6.90 -15.92 -8.66
CA GLY A 25 -8.29 -16.03 -9.11
C GLY A 25 -8.64 -15.09 -10.26
N GLY A 26 -9.88 -15.20 -10.75
CA GLY A 26 -10.41 -14.33 -11.80
C GLY A 26 -10.61 -12.89 -11.33
N MET A 27 -10.43 -11.92 -12.25
CA MET A 27 -10.42 -10.49 -11.96
C MET A 27 -11.72 -9.79 -12.40
N LEU A 28 -12.87 -10.38 -12.03
CA LEU A 28 -14.18 -9.84 -12.42
C LEU A 28 -14.40 -8.45 -11.83
N PHE A 29 -15.08 -7.58 -12.59
CA PHE A 29 -15.42 -6.25 -12.10
C PHE A 29 -16.40 -6.35 -10.91
N PRO A 30 -16.15 -5.66 -9.78
CA PRO A 30 -17.05 -5.71 -8.63
C PRO A 30 -18.43 -5.14 -8.95
N LYS A 31 -19.48 -5.84 -8.50
CA LYS A 31 -20.87 -5.42 -8.64
C LYS A 31 -21.63 -5.77 -7.37
N GLU A 32 -22.50 -4.88 -6.93
CA GLU A 32 -23.46 -5.19 -5.88
C GLU A 32 -24.42 -6.30 -6.35
N SER A 33 -24.78 -7.17 -5.42
CA SER A 33 -25.71 -8.27 -5.65
C SER A 33 -26.25 -8.74 -4.30
N PRO A 34 -27.23 -9.68 -4.25
CA PRO A 34 -27.70 -10.23 -2.98
C PRO A 34 -26.60 -10.84 -2.09
N SER A 35 -25.44 -11.20 -2.66
CA SER A 35 -24.30 -11.77 -1.94
C SER A 35 -23.06 -10.87 -1.90
N ARG A 36 -23.12 -9.64 -2.43
CA ARG A 36 -21.94 -8.76 -2.54
C ARG A 36 -22.32 -7.31 -2.28
N GLU A 37 -21.47 -6.66 -1.49
CA GLU A 37 -21.58 -5.25 -1.17
C GLU A 37 -20.34 -4.53 -1.64
N LEU A 38 -20.48 -3.24 -1.93
CA LEU A 38 -19.39 -2.39 -2.36
C LEU A 38 -19.29 -1.16 -1.46
N LYS A 39 -18.05 -0.80 -1.15
CA LYS A 39 -17.74 0.48 -0.51
C LYS A 39 -16.64 1.14 -1.32
N ALA A 40 -16.97 2.24 -1.99
CA ALA A 40 -15.98 3.06 -2.67
C ALA A 40 -15.03 3.70 -1.66
N LEU A 41 -13.75 3.78 -2.04
CA LEU A 41 -12.69 4.45 -1.28
C LEU A 41 -12.22 5.74 -1.97
N ASP A 42 -13.00 6.24 -2.91
CA ASP A 42 -12.76 7.49 -3.64
C ASP A 42 -12.89 8.71 -2.70
N GLY A 43 -12.27 9.82 -3.09
CA GLY A 43 -12.20 11.07 -2.34
C GLY A 43 -10.77 11.41 -1.94
N LEU A 44 -10.60 12.16 -0.85
CA LEU A 44 -9.28 12.60 -0.41
C LEU A 44 -8.52 11.48 0.30
N TRP A 45 -7.24 11.37 -0.01
CA TRP A 45 -6.25 10.51 0.65
C TRP A 45 -5.10 11.40 1.13
N HIS A 46 -4.54 11.08 2.28
CA HIS A 46 -3.26 11.68 2.69
C HIS A 46 -2.17 11.23 1.73
N PHE A 47 -1.31 12.16 1.35
CA PHE A 47 -0.30 11.95 0.32
C PHE A 47 1.05 12.50 0.75
N ARG A 48 2.12 11.78 0.39
CA ARG A 48 3.51 12.25 0.53
C ARG A 48 4.41 11.63 -0.53
N ALA A 49 5.19 12.46 -1.22
CA ALA A 49 6.32 11.99 -2.02
C ALA A 49 7.56 11.78 -1.15
N ASP A 50 8.31 10.70 -1.39
CA ASP A 50 9.59 10.48 -0.72
C ASP A 50 10.70 11.31 -1.38
N LEU A 51 10.95 12.48 -0.82
CA LEU A 51 11.93 13.44 -1.33
C LEU A 51 13.38 13.15 -0.86
N SER A 52 13.63 12.04 -0.15
CA SER A 52 14.99 11.68 0.28
C SER A 52 15.90 11.40 -0.92
N ASN A 53 17.21 11.61 -0.79
CA ASN A 53 18.15 11.45 -1.91
C ASN A 53 18.09 10.07 -2.58
N ASN A 54 17.84 9.02 -1.80
CA ASN A 54 17.72 7.64 -2.30
C ASN A 54 16.28 7.23 -2.64
N ARG A 55 15.28 8.08 -2.34
CA ARG A 55 13.85 7.83 -2.50
C ARG A 55 13.31 6.65 -1.68
N LEU A 56 14.05 6.19 -0.65
CA LEU A 56 13.72 4.99 0.12
C LEU A 56 13.44 5.27 1.61
N GLN A 57 13.43 6.53 2.03
CA GLN A 57 13.23 6.89 3.43
C GLN A 57 11.91 6.34 3.98
N GLY A 58 10.85 6.27 3.18
CA GLY A 58 9.58 5.74 3.64
C GLY A 58 9.60 4.24 3.98
N PHE A 59 10.45 3.48 3.31
CA PHE A 59 10.69 2.08 3.65
C PHE A 59 11.67 1.95 4.82
N GLU A 60 12.75 2.72 4.82
CA GLU A 60 13.76 2.73 5.89
C GLU A 60 13.15 3.08 7.26
N GLN A 61 12.25 4.07 7.29
CA GLN A 61 11.54 4.52 8.49
C GLN A 61 10.18 3.83 8.67
N GLN A 62 9.82 2.91 7.78
CA GLN A 62 8.59 2.12 7.85
C GLN A 62 7.32 2.97 8.02
N TRP A 63 7.15 4.00 7.19
CA TRP A 63 6.04 4.94 7.27
C TRP A 63 4.65 4.28 7.34
N TYR A 64 4.48 3.09 6.76
CA TYR A 64 3.25 2.30 6.80
C TYR A 64 2.85 1.81 8.22
N ARG A 65 3.76 1.75 9.18
CA ARG A 65 3.47 1.21 10.53
C ARG A 65 2.57 2.09 11.38
N GLN A 66 2.52 3.38 11.11
CA GLN A 66 1.73 4.38 11.83
C GLN A 66 1.01 5.29 10.82
N PRO A 67 0.05 6.14 11.24
CA PRO A 67 -0.55 7.11 10.35
C PRO A 67 0.51 7.97 9.64
N LEU A 68 0.34 8.19 8.34
CA LEU A 68 1.33 8.85 7.47
C LEU A 68 1.69 10.25 7.98
N ARG A 69 0.70 10.98 8.51
CA ARG A 69 0.86 12.31 9.13
C ARG A 69 1.80 12.32 10.34
N GLU A 70 1.97 11.19 11.03
CA GLU A 70 2.86 11.07 12.20
C GLU A 70 4.32 10.87 11.81
N SER A 71 4.59 10.50 10.56
CA SER A 71 5.94 10.40 10.00
C SER A 71 6.39 11.67 9.27
N GLY A 72 5.56 12.72 9.23
CA GLY A 72 5.88 14.01 8.63
C GLY A 72 4.67 14.66 7.92
N PRO A 73 4.85 15.87 7.36
CA PRO A 73 3.79 16.58 6.65
C PRO A 73 3.18 15.75 5.51
N VAL A 74 1.87 15.91 5.30
CA VAL A 74 1.11 15.26 4.24
C VAL A 74 0.28 16.30 3.48
N LEU A 75 -0.07 15.98 2.25
CA LEU A 75 -1.02 16.72 1.41
C LEU A 75 -2.33 15.94 1.31
N ASP A 76 -3.41 16.61 0.95
CA ASP A 76 -4.64 15.93 0.52
C ASP A 76 -4.60 15.73 -1.00
N MET A 77 -4.72 14.48 -1.44
CA MET A 77 -4.69 14.09 -2.85
C MET A 77 -5.98 13.37 -3.24
N PRO A 78 -6.69 13.81 -4.29
CA PRO A 78 -7.91 13.15 -4.72
C PRO A 78 -7.61 11.80 -5.38
N VAL A 79 -8.48 10.83 -5.11
CA VAL A 79 -8.54 9.53 -5.79
C VAL A 79 -9.96 9.36 -6.35
N PRO A 80 -10.13 9.07 -7.65
CA PRO A 80 -9.09 8.85 -8.66
C PRO A 80 -8.50 10.16 -9.22
N SER A 81 -7.17 10.24 -9.29
CA SER A 81 -6.43 11.28 -10.03
C SER A 81 -4.96 10.89 -10.18
N SER A 82 -4.30 11.43 -11.20
CA SER A 82 -2.83 11.58 -11.18
C SER A 82 -2.46 12.73 -10.24
N PHE A 83 -1.36 12.62 -9.51
CA PHE A 83 -0.94 13.68 -8.58
C PHE A 83 -0.26 14.87 -9.27
N ASN A 84 0.25 14.67 -10.50
CA ASN A 84 1.21 15.55 -11.15
C ASN A 84 0.73 17.00 -11.29
N ASP A 85 -0.56 17.19 -11.59
CA ASP A 85 -1.14 18.51 -11.90
C ASP A 85 -2.13 18.99 -10.82
N ILE A 86 -2.14 18.37 -9.63
CA ILE A 86 -3.03 18.76 -8.53
C ILE A 86 -2.45 19.93 -7.74
N THR A 87 -1.14 19.98 -7.56
CA THR A 87 -0.45 21.06 -6.85
C THR A 87 0.22 22.02 -7.83
N GLN A 88 0.74 23.14 -7.33
CA GLN A 88 1.51 24.10 -8.13
C GLN A 88 3.02 23.84 -8.08
N GLU A 89 3.45 22.70 -7.51
CA GLU A 89 4.86 22.38 -7.29
C GLU A 89 5.46 21.62 -8.46
N ALA A 90 6.31 22.29 -9.25
CA ALA A 90 7.00 21.64 -10.38
C ALA A 90 7.82 20.41 -9.96
N ALA A 91 8.42 20.45 -8.77
CA ALA A 91 9.18 19.32 -8.21
C ALA A 91 8.31 18.07 -7.98
N LEU A 92 7.02 18.26 -7.65
CA LEU A 92 6.08 17.15 -7.51
C LEU A 92 5.56 16.70 -8.88
N ARG A 93 5.26 17.63 -9.79
CA ARG A 93 4.83 17.32 -11.16
C ARG A 93 5.84 16.41 -11.87
N ASP A 94 7.12 16.74 -11.75
CA ASP A 94 8.22 16.06 -12.44
C ASP A 94 8.89 14.98 -11.55
N PHE A 95 8.24 14.62 -10.43
CA PHE A 95 8.79 13.68 -9.45
C PHE A 95 8.93 12.27 -10.01
N ILE A 96 10.09 11.64 -9.76
CA ILE A 96 10.36 10.23 -10.02
C ILE A 96 10.79 9.57 -8.71
N GLY A 97 10.08 8.50 -8.32
CA GLY A 97 10.35 7.74 -7.12
C GLY A 97 9.07 7.21 -6.46
N TRP A 98 9.12 7.06 -5.14
CA TRP A 98 8.00 6.55 -4.36
C TRP A 98 7.10 7.67 -3.85
N VAL A 99 5.81 7.54 -4.13
CA VAL A 99 4.75 8.33 -3.49
C VAL A 99 3.90 7.44 -2.60
N TRP A 100 3.40 8.00 -1.50
CA TRP A 100 2.63 7.31 -0.49
C TRP A 100 1.24 7.91 -0.42
N TYR A 101 0.22 7.07 -0.53
CA TYR A 101 -1.18 7.39 -0.30
C TYR A 101 -1.63 6.69 0.98
N GLU A 102 -2.43 7.35 1.82
CA GLU A 102 -3.07 6.75 2.98
C GLU A 102 -4.52 7.21 3.14
N ARG A 103 -5.40 6.27 3.50
CA ARG A 103 -6.78 6.56 3.89
C ARG A 103 -7.26 5.63 4.98
N GLU A 104 -7.98 6.20 5.94
CA GLU A 104 -8.79 5.43 6.89
C GLU A 104 -10.22 5.26 6.37
N ALA A 105 -10.75 4.05 6.47
CA ALA A 105 -12.11 3.72 6.08
C ALA A 105 -12.87 3.08 7.25
N ILE A 106 -14.06 3.59 7.54
CA ILE A 106 -14.98 2.94 8.48
C ILE A 106 -15.65 1.77 7.76
N LEU A 107 -15.48 0.57 8.28
CA LEU A 107 -16.07 -0.65 7.71
C LEU A 107 -17.46 -0.91 8.32
N PRO A 108 -18.45 -1.37 7.53
CA PRO A 108 -19.70 -1.86 8.07
C PRO A 108 -19.46 -2.97 9.10
N ARG A 109 -20.15 -2.92 10.26
CA ARG A 109 -19.95 -3.90 11.35
C ARG A 109 -20.07 -5.35 10.87
N ARG A 110 -20.98 -5.63 9.95
CA ARG A 110 -21.14 -6.98 9.39
C ARG A 110 -19.88 -7.50 8.68
N TRP A 111 -19.07 -6.62 8.06
CA TRP A 111 -17.82 -7.03 7.40
C TRP A 111 -16.75 -7.48 8.41
N THR A 112 -16.80 -6.95 9.64
CA THR A 112 -15.80 -7.22 10.68
C THR A 112 -16.28 -8.25 11.71
N GLN A 113 -17.59 -8.45 11.88
CA GLN A 113 -18.16 -9.38 12.87
C GLN A 113 -18.58 -10.73 12.28
N ASP A 114 -18.97 -10.78 11.01
CA ASP A 114 -19.33 -12.02 10.33
C ASP A 114 -18.06 -12.67 9.76
N THR A 115 -17.59 -13.75 10.39
CA THR A 115 -16.36 -14.45 9.99
C THR A 115 -16.50 -15.25 8.70
N ASP A 116 -17.73 -15.50 8.25
CA ASP A 116 -17.98 -16.17 6.97
C ASP A 116 -17.96 -15.17 5.79
N MET A 117 -18.00 -13.87 6.09
CA MET A 117 -17.92 -12.82 5.07
C MET A 117 -16.48 -12.63 4.58
N ARG A 118 -16.29 -12.70 3.26
CA ARG A 118 -15.01 -12.41 2.61
C ARG A 118 -14.89 -10.93 2.29
N VAL A 119 -13.88 -10.27 2.84
CA VAL A 119 -13.57 -8.84 2.61
C VAL A 119 -12.35 -8.72 1.71
N VAL A 120 -12.51 -8.05 0.57
CA VAL A 120 -11.48 -7.90 -0.45
C VAL A 120 -11.19 -6.41 -0.67
N LEU A 121 -9.91 -6.03 -0.60
CA LEU A 121 -9.44 -4.72 -1.03
C LEU A 121 -9.05 -4.81 -2.50
N ARG A 122 -9.66 -3.98 -3.35
CA ARG A 122 -9.37 -3.91 -4.78
C ARG A 122 -8.85 -2.54 -5.16
N ILE A 123 -7.77 -2.53 -5.94
CA ILE A 123 -7.21 -1.35 -6.58
C ILE A 123 -7.40 -1.52 -8.08
N ASN A 124 -8.02 -0.53 -8.74
CA ASN A 124 -8.29 -0.61 -10.17
C ASN A 124 -7.02 -0.41 -11.03
N SER A 125 -6.09 0.42 -10.57
CA SER A 125 -4.82 0.71 -11.23
C SER A 125 -3.89 1.50 -10.30
N ALA A 126 -2.58 1.27 -10.40
CA ALA A 126 -1.56 2.09 -9.74
C ALA A 126 -0.27 2.06 -10.58
N HIS A 127 0.21 3.21 -11.06
CA HIS A 127 1.35 3.24 -11.98
C HIS A 127 2.67 3.58 -11.27
N TYR A 128 3.71 2.74 -11.30
CA TYR A 128 3.88 1.45 -12.00
C TYR A 128 4.04 0.26 -11.04
N TYR A 129 4.79 0.41 -9.95
CA TYR A 129 4.92 -0.64 -8.93
C TYR A 129 4.23 -0.20 -7.65
N ALA A 130 3.29 -0.99 -7.15
CA ALA A 130 2.52 -0.69 -5.96
C ALA A 130 2.79 -1.70 -4.85
N VAL A 131 2.92 -1.21 -3.62
CA VAL A 131 2.97 -2.02 -2.39
C VAL A 131 1.84 -1.53 -1.48
N VAL A 132 1.03 -2.45 -0.98
CA VAL A 132 -0.17 -2.12 -0.21
C VAL A 132 -0.06 -2.70 1.20
N TRP A 133 -0.44 -1.88 2.18
CA TRP A 133 -0.59 -2.28 3.57
C TRP A 133 -1.99 -1.98 4.08
N VAL A 134 -2.48 -2.85 4.95
CA VAL A 134 -3.70 -2.65 5.74
C VAL A 134 -3.33 -2.71 7.21
N ASN A 135 -3.61 -1.64 7.96
CA ASN A 135 -3.23 -1.45 9.35
C ASN A 135 -1.72 -1.72 9.58
N GLY A 136 -0.89 -1.30 8.63
CA GLY A 136 0.57 -1.51 8.66
C GLY A 136 1.05 -2.92 8.32
N ILE A 137 0.13 -3.85 8.00
CA ILE A 137 0.46 -5.21 7.55
C ILE A 137 0.46 -5.26 6.03
N HIS A 138 1.54 -5.76 5.44
CA HIS A 138 1.67 -5.93 4.00
C HIS A 138 0.61 -6.91 3.46
N VAL A 139 -0.09 -6.54 2.39
CA VAL A 139 -1.19 -7.35 1.83
C VAL A 139 -1.01 -7.78 0.38
N VAL A 140 -0.45 -6.94 -0.49
CA VAL A 140 -0.24 -7.25 -1.91
C VAL A 140 0.76 -6.28 -2.53
N GLU A 141 1.48 -6.77 -3.54
CA GLU A 141 2.29 -5.97 -4.45
C GLU A 141 1.76 -6.17 -5.87
N HIS A 142 1.88 -5.14 -6.71
CA HIS A 142 1.50 -5.22 -8.12
C HIS A 142 2.48 -4.45 -8.99
N GLU A 143 2.87 -5.08 -10.09
CA GLU A 143 3.65 -4.46 -11.15
C GLU A 143 2.75 -4.28 -12.38
N GLY A 144 2.65 -3.04 -12.86
CA GLY A 144 1.81 -2.68 -14.00
C GLY A 144 0.90 -1.49 -13.68
N GLY A 145 0.73 -0.57 -14.63
CA GLY A 145 0.07 0.70 -14.35
C GLY A 145 -1.42 0.80 -14.61
N HIS A 146 -2.00 -0.11 -15.40
CA HIS A 146 -3.36 0.03 -15.93
C HIS A 146 -4.23 -1.21 -15.73
N LEU A 147 -3.78 -2.15 -14.88
CA LEU A 147 -4.51 -3.37 -14.58
C LEU A 147 -4.88 -3.42 -13.09
N PRO A 148 -6.04 -4.01 -12.76
CA PRO A 148 -6.48 -4.14 -11.39
C PRO A 148 -5.77 -5.28 -10.67
N PHE A 149 -5.69 -5.14 -9.35
CA PHE A 149 -5.22 -6.16 -8.43
C PHE A 149 -6.00 -6.09 -7.12
N GLU A 150 -6.03 -7.21 -6.38
CA GLU A 150 -6.81 -7.31 -5.15
C GLU A 150 -6.16 -8.22 -4.12
N ALA A 151 -6.50 -7.98 -2.86
CA ALA A 151 -6.06 -8.76 -1.71
C ALA A 151 -7.25 -9.14 -0.84
N ASP A 152 -7.26 -10.39 -0.37
CA ASP A 152 -8.18 -10.81 0.68
C ASP A 152 -7.68 -10.30 2.04
N ILE A 153 -8.47 -9.43 2.67
CA ILE A 153 -8.13 -8.78 3.94
C ILE A 153 -9.04 -9.23 5.09
N SER A 154 -9.87 -10.26 4.88
CA SER A 154 -10.88 -10.73 5.85
C SER A 154 -10.26 -10.96 7.22
N LYS A 155 -9.16 -11.74 7.27
CA LYS A 155 -8.45 -12.04 8.52
C LYS A 155 -7.93 -10.79 9.23
N LEU A 156 -7.53 -9.74 8.50
CA LEU A 156 -6.99 -8.52 9.11
C LEU A 156 -8.10 -7.67 9.75
N VAL A 157 -9.28 -7.64 9.13
CA VAL A 157 -10.38 -6.79 9.59
C VAL A 157 -11.33 -7.49 10.57
N GLN A 158 -11.25 -8.82 10.69
CA GLN A 158 -12.08 -9.65 11.59
C GLN A 158 -11.33 -10.14 12.85
N SER A 159 -10.04 -9.82 13.03
CA SER A 159 -9.23 -10.30 14.18
C SER A 159 -9.43 -9.52 15.50
N GLY A 160 -10.48 -8.70 15.64
CA GLY A 160 -10.72 -7.92 16.85
C GLY A 160 -11.76 -6.80 16.67
N PRO A 161 -11.97 -5.96 17.69
CA PRO A 161 -12.90 -4.83 17.61
C PRO A 161 -12.31 -3.71 16.75
N LEU A 162 -12.27 -3.93 15.44
CA LEU A 162 -11.78 -2.97 14.46
C LEU A 162 -12.97 -2.16 13.92
N THR A 163 -12.96 -0.85 14.14
CA THR A 163 -13.96 0.08 13.58
C THR A 163 -13.46 0.78 12.32
N THR A 164 -12.14 1.00 12.23
CA THR A 164 -11.48 1.67 11.11
C THR A 164 -10.40 0.79 10.50
N CYS A 165 -10.24 0.89 9.20
CA CYS A 165 -9.24 0.19 8.42
C CYS A 165 -8.34 1.23 7.74
N ARG A 166 -7.07 1.30 8.15
CA ARG A 166 -6.08 2.20 7.56
C ARG A 166 -5.40 1.50 6.39
N ILE A 167 -5.52 2.08 5.21
CA ILE A 167 -4.97 1.56 3.96
C ILE A 167 -3.84 2.49 3.55
N THR A 168 -2.63 1.96 3.41
CA THR A 168 -1.46 2.69 2.94
C THR A 168 -0.99 2.05 1.64
N ILE A 169 -0.69 2.86 0.62
CA ILE A 169 -0.22 2.41 -0.69
C ILE A 169 1.03 3.21 -1.06
N ALA A 170 2.15 2.53 -1.25
CA ALA A 170 3.34 3.12 -1.86
C ALA A 170 3.34 2.80 -3.36
N ILE A 171 3.57 3.79 -4.20
CA ILE A 171 3.57 3.65 -5.67
C ILE A 171 4.88 4.23 -6.22
N ASN A 172 5.62 3.44 -7.00
CA ASN A 172 6.80 3.88 -7.73
C ASN A 172 6.49 4.08 -9.21
N ASN A 173 6.74 5.29 -9.73
CA ASN A 173 6.48 5.63 -11.13
C ASN A 173 7.71 5.50 -12.05
N THR A 174 8.81 4.94 -11.55
CA THR A 174 10.05 4.74 -12.34
C THR A 174 9.82 3.71 -13.44
N LEU A 175 10.04 4.14 -14.68
CA LEU A 175 10.07 3.24 -15.83
C LEU A 175 11.47 2.65 -16.01
N THR A 176 11.53 1.39 -16.42
CA THR A 176 12.76 0.66 -16.72
C THR A 176 12.69 0.07 -18.13
N PRO A 177 13.78 -0.45 -18.70
CA PRO A 177 13.72 -1.16 -19.98
C PRO A 177 12.79 -2.37 -20.00
N HIS A 178 12.36 -2.85 -18.82
CA HIS A 178 11.49 -4.01 -18.65
C HIS A 178 10.06 -3.66 -18.26
N THR A 179 9.76 -2.39 -17.99
CA THR A 179 8.39 -1.95 -17.73
C THR A 179 7.58 -1.86 -19.03
N LEU A 180 6.26 -1.85 -18.92
CA LEU A 180 5.35 -1.56 -20.03
C LEU A 180 4.48 -0.34 -19.69
N PRO A 181 4.74 0.84 -20.28
CA PRO A 181 5.76 1.14 -21.30
C PRO A 181 7.21 1.12 -20.77
N PRO A 182 8.22 0.85 -21.61
CA PRO A 182 9.62 0.87 -21.19
C PRO A 182 10.15 2.31 -21.11
N GLY A 183 11.15 2.52 -20.25
CA GLY A 183 11.80 3.82 -20.12
C GLY A 183 13.18 3.77 -19.45
N THR A 184 13.87 4.90 -19.46
CA THR A 184 15.16 5.10 -18.80
C THR A 184 15.20 6.48 -18.17
N ILE A 185 15.77 6.60 -16.97
CA ILE A 185 15.98 7.89 -16.33
C ILE A 185 17.24 8.53 -16.92
N VAL A 186 17.13 9.78 -17.37
CA VAL A 186 18.25 10.60 -17.81
C VAL A 186 18.33 11.83 -16.90
N TYR A 187 19.37 11.92 -16.09
CA TYR A 187 19.66 13.10 -15.28
C TYR A 187 20.34 14.14 -16.16
N LYS A 188 19.64 15.24 -16.47
CA LYS A 188 20.25 16.37 -17.18
C LYS A 188 21.08 17.17 -16.18
N THR A 189 22.38 17.29 -16.44
CA THR A 189 23.33 18.06 -15.63
C THR A 189 23.56 19.48 -16.15
N ASP A 190 22.95 19.84 -17.29
CA ASP A 190 23.09 21.16 -17.87
C ASP A 190 22.22 22.18 -17.12
N THR A 191 22.87 23.17 -16.51
CA THR A 191 22.24 24.29 -15.80
C THR A 191 21.97 25.50 -16.69
N SER A 192 22.26 25.43 -17.99
CA SER A 192 21.96 26.50 -18.94
C SER A 192 20.50 26.45 -19.41
N MET A 193 19.63 27.14 -18.67
CA MET A 193 18.31 27.60 -19.12
C MET A 193 18.22 29.10 -18.93
#